data_AF-A0A1Q3D0F4-F1
#
_entry.id   AF-A0A1Q3D0F4-F1
#
_cell.length_a   1.000
_cell.length_b   1.000
_cell.length_c   1.000
_cell.angle_alpha   90.00
_cell.angle_beta   90.00
_cell.angle_gamma   90.00
#
_symmetry.space_group_name_H-M   'P 1'
#
loop_
_entity.id
_entity.type
_entity.pdbx_description
1 polymer ?
#
loop_
_entity_poly.entity_id
_entity_poly.type
_entity_poly.pdbx_seq_one_letter_code
_entity_poly.pdbx_strand_id
1 'polypeptide(L)'
;EEIICFECNKPGHYKSDCPRLKKKDLLKKKKKAMIATWDDGDESSSDEDSNEEVAQIALMALEEQEEEESDEVTYDELVLVVEKYGSIIASLKKKVKSLTNENDELKLAKEETSNEIEVDLLENKEAYLVKENKNLKEEIEALKKTFSKFSNSSEKLENLLGMQRCVFDKADLGYEEMNNVKLYQTFFDRKEKIEKEKVEKGKIKKWT
;
A
#
# COMPACT_ATOMS: atom_id res chain seq x y z
N GLU A 1 -8.23 9.19 2.18
CA GLU A 1 -8.70 9.46 3.55
C GLU A 1 -9.26 8.18 4.14
N GLU A 2 -8.78 7.76 5.30
CA GLU A 2 -9.34 6.60 6.01
C GLU A 2 -10.64 7.02 6.70
N ILE A 3 -11.73 6.28 6.47
CA ILE A 3 -13.02 6.55 7.11
C ILE A 3 -12.90 6.15 8.58
N ILE A 4 -12.88 7.15 9.48
CA ILE A 4 -12.83 6.93 10.93
C ILE A 4 -14.23 7.11 11.51
N CYS A 5 -14.69 6.14 12.31
CA CYS A 5 -15.98 6.19 12.96
C CYS A 5 -15.97 7.18 14.15
N PHE A 6 -16.84 8.20 14.11
CA PHE A 6 -16.96 9.22 15.16
C PHE A 6 -17.45 8.71 16.53
N GLU A 7 -17.99 7.49 16.64
CA GLU A 7 -18.49 6.93 17.91
C GLU A 7 -17.50 6.01 18.61
N CYS A 8 -16.54 5.43 17.87
CA CYS A 8 -15.57 4.49 18.44
C CYS A 8 -14.11 4.82 18.08
N ASN A 9 -13.88 5.86 17.29
CA ASN A 9 -12.58 6.31 16.77
C ASN A 9 -11.76 5.19 16.12
N LYS A 10 -12.41 4.19 15.51
CA LYS A 10 -11.75 3.14 14.75
C LYS A 10 -11.92 3.37 13.25
N PRO A 11 -10.89 3.10 12.43
CA PRO A 11 -11.00 3.17 10.99
C PRO A 11 -11.89 2.04 10.44
N GLY A 12 -12.39 2.22 9.21
CA GLY A 12 -13.01 1.16 8.40
C GLY A 12 -14.55 1.10 8.42
N HIS A 13 -15.25 2.03 9.08
CA HIS A 13 -16.72 2.09 9.03
C HIS A 13 -17.28 3.48 9.37
N TYR A 14 -18.48 3.79 8.88
CA TYR A 14 -19.23 4.99 9.25
C TYR A 14 -19.97 4.81 10.58
N LYS A 15 -20.44 5.91 11.18
CA LYS A 15 -21.18 5.93 12.45
C LYS A 15 -22.36 4.95 12.46
N SER A 16 -23.10 4.85 11.36
CA SER A 16 -24.25 3.94 11.17
C SER A 16 -23.93 2.47 11.44
N ASP A 17 -22.74 2.04 11.05
CA ASP A 17 -22.33 0.63 11.07
C ASP A 17 -21.52 0.28 12.32
N CYS A 18 -21.43 1.21 13.28
CA CYS A 18 -20.65 1.03 14.48
C CYS A 18 -21.23 -0.13 15.34
N PRO A 19 -20.46 -1.20 15.59
CA PRO A 19 -20.92 -2.33 16.39
C PRO A 19 -21.31 -1.94 17.83
N ARG A 20 -20.75 -0.83 18.34
CA ARG A 20 -21.09 -0.30 19.68
C ARG A 20 -22.47 0.33 19.73
N LEU A 21 -22.98 0.91 18.64
CA LEU A 21 -24.34 1.47 18.60
C LEU A 21 -25.39 0.36 18.63
N LYS A 22 -25.18 -0.72 17.84
CA LYS A 22 -26.07 -1.90 17.84
C LYS A 22 -26.24 -2.51 19.24
N LYS A 23 -25.18 -2.56 20.05
CA LYS A 23 -25.26 -3.07 21.44
C LYS A 23 -26.00 -2.12 22.39
N LYS A 24 -25.84 -0.79 22.24
CA LYS A 24 -26.55 0.21 23.06
C LYS A 24 -28.07 0.17 22.81
N ASP A 25 -28.50 -0.03 21.58
CA ASP A 25 -29.92 -0.09 21.24
C ASP A 25 -30.61 -1.36 21.76
N LEU A 26 -29.91 -2.50 21.77
CA LEU A 26 -30.41 -3.74 22.36
C LEU A 26 -30.58 -3.64 23.88
N LEU A 27 -29.61 -3.04 24.58
CA LEU A 27 -29.68 -2.81 26.03
C LEU A 27 -30.80 -1.84 26.42
N LYS A 28 -31.01 -0.77 25.64
CA LYS A 28 -32.13 0.16 25.87
C LYS A 28 -33.50 -0.49 25.63
N LYS A 29 -33.64 -1.33 24.60
CA LYS A 29 -34.88 -2.09 24.36
C LYS A 29 -35.18 -3.08 25.48
N LYS A 30 -34.17 -3.78 26.00
CA LYS A 30 -34.33 -4.76 27.10
C LYS A 30 -34.71 -4.08 28.42
N LYS A 31 -34.09 -2.93 28.75
CA LYS A 31 -34.48 -2.12 29.93
C LYS A 31 -35.91 -1.56 29.82
N LYS A 32 -36.33 -1.12 28.61
CA LYS A 32 -37.67 -0.57 28.40
C LYS A 32 -38.77 -1.65 28.48
N ALA A 33 -38.45 -2.89 28.13
CA ALA A 33 -39.35 -4.03 28.29
C ALA A 33 -39.49 -4.47 29.76
N MET A 34 -38.42 -4.37 30.55
CA MET A 34 -38.40 -4.80 31.95
C MET A 34 -39.06 -3.80 32.92
N ILE A 35 -39.09 -2.51 32.57
CA ILE A 35 -39.75 -1.45 33.37
C ILE A 35 -41.27 -1.44 33.15
N ALA A 36 -41.77 -1.93 32.00
CA ALA A 36 -43.20 -1.90 31.68
C ALA A 36 -44.05 -2.91 32.49
N THR A 37 -43.42 -3.81 33.25
CA THR A 37 -44.12 -4.86 34.01
C THR A 37 -44.22 -4.59 35.51
N TRP A 38 -43.49 -3.63 36.08
CA TRP A 38 -43.41 -3.41 37.53
C TRP A 38 -43.31 -1.92 37.88
N ASP A 39 -44.37 -1.15 37.68
CA ASP A 39 -44.46 0.20 38.25
C ASP A 39 -45.89 0.48 38.71
N ASP A 40 -46.23 -0.11 39.86
CA ASP A 40 -47.28 0.38 40.76
C ASP A 40 -46.98 -0.16 42.17
N GLY A 41 -46.48 0.72 43.05
CA GLY A 41 -46.26 0.42 44.46
C GLY A 41 -45.16 1.26 45.12
N ASP A 42 -45.43 2.55 45.34
CA ASP A 42 -44.75 3.35 46.36
C ASP A 42 -45.17 2.82 47.74
N GLU A 43 -44.26 2.25 48.54
CA GLU A 43 -44.47 2.17 49.97
C GLU A 43 -43.15 2.19 50.76
N SER A 44 -42.89 3.37 51.32
CA SER A 44 -42.19 3.69 52.56
C SER A 44 -41.25 2.64 53.17
N SER A 45 -39.96 2.98 53.19
CA SER A 45 -38.95 2.41 54.08
C SER A 45 -39.29 2.71 55.55
N SER A 46 -39.37 1.65 56.37
CA SER A 46 -39.18 1.70 57.82
C SER A 46 -38.59 0.36 58.27
N ASP A 47 -37.38 0.42 58.81
CA ASP A 47 -36.65 -0.69 59.42
C ASP A 47 -37.33 -1.24 60.67
N GLU A 48 -37.03 -2.52 60.94
CA GLU A 48 -36.70 -3.17 62.23
C GLU A 48 -37.48 -4.49 62.47
N ASP A 49 -36.71 -5.57 62.59
CA ASP A 49 -36.99 -6.88 63.22
C ASP A 49 -38.12 -7.79 62.68
N SER A 50 -37.75 -8.77 61.82
CA SER A 50 -38.28 -10.17 61.84
C SER A 50 -37.70 -11.09 60.74
N ASN A 51 -36.45 -10.88 60.30
CA ASN A 51 -35.94 -11.51 59.08
C ASN A 51 -35.64 -13.03 59.17
N GLU A 52 -35.73 -13.64 60.35
CA GLU A 52 -35.45 -15.07 60.56
C GLU A 52 -36.70 -15.96 60.31
N GLU A 53 -37.90 -15.47 60.65
CA GLU A 53 -39.16 -16.23 60.46
C GLU A 53 -39.66 -16.14 59.02
N VAL A 54 -39.39 -15.03 58.32
CA VAL A 54 -39.74 -14.86 56.89
C VAL A 54 -38.97 -15.82 55.99
N ALA A 55 -37.72 -16.14 56.34
CA ALA A 55 -36.88 -17.05 55.56
C ALA A 55 -37.43 -18.49 55.55
N GLN A 56 -38.01 -18.95 56.67
CA GLN A 56 -38.60 -20.30 56.75
C GLN A 56 -39.96 -20.39 56.05
N ILE A 57 -40.75 -19.32 56.07
CA ILE A 57 -42.01 -19.23 55.32
C ILE A 57 -41.74 -19.18 53.81
N ALA A 58 -40.71 -18.45 53.37
CA ALA A 58 -40.30 -18.40 51.97
C ALA A 58 -39.75 -19.75 51.46
N LEU A 59 -39.15 -20.57 52.33
CA LEU A 59 -38.69 -21.92 51.98
C LEU A 59 -39.85 -22.91 51.82
N MET A 60 -40.85 -22.90 52.71
CA MET A 60 -42.03 -23.76 52.57
C MET A 60 -42.90 -23.41 51.36
N ALA A 61 -43.01 -22.12 51.02
CA ALA A 61 -43.76 -21.67 49.83
C ALA A 61 -43.09 -22.04 48.50
N LEU A 62 -41.81 -22.45 48.51
CA LEU A 62 -41.10 -22.98 47.34
C LEU A 62 -41.17 -24.52 47.26
N GLU A 63 -41.58 -25.21 48.33
CA GLU A 63 -41.68 -26.68 48.38
C GLU A 63 -43.08 -27.20 48.00
N GLU A 64 -44.11 -26.33 47.96
CA GLU A 64 -45.44 -26.71 47.47
C GLU A 64 -45.51 -26.69 45.93
N GLN A 65 -45.51 -27.91 45.38
CA GLN A 65 -45.99 -28.25 44.03
C GLN A 65 -45.20 -27.70 42.84
N GLU A 66 -44.09 -28.35 42.55
CA GLU A 66 -43.80 -28.75 41.17
C GLU A 66 -43.88 -30.29 41.11
N GLU A 67 -45.09 -30.85 41.25
CA GLU A 67 -45.41 -32.05 40.47
C GLU A 67 -45.46 -31.58 39.02
N GLU A 68 -44.28 -31.41 38.44
CA GLU A 68 -44.07 -31.27 37.01
C GLU A 68 -44.78 -32.50 36.42
N GLU A 69 -45.92 -32.26 35.77
CA GLU A 69 -46.61 -33.26 34.95
C GLU A 69 -45.61 -33.65 33.86
N SER A 70 -44.76 -34.59 34.24
CA SER A 70 -43.82 -35.27 33.37
C SER A 70 -44.70 -36.03 32.41
N ASP A 71 -45.07 -35.36 31.30
CA ASP A 71 -45.53 -36.02 30.09
C ASP A 71 -44.47 -37.07 29.75
N GLU A 72 -44.65 -38.30 30.25
CA GLU A 72 -43.74 -39.41 30.03
C GLU A 72 -43.75 -39.71 28.54
N VAL A 73 -42.80 -39.10 27.82
CA VAL A 73 -42.62 -39.30 26.39
C VAL A 73 -42.43 -40.79 26.15
N THR A 74 -43.40 -41.39 25.48
CA THR A 74 -43.37 -42.83 25.20
C THR A 74 -42.20 -43.16 24.26
N TYR A 75 -41.60 -44.34 24.43
CA TYR A 75 -40.43 -44.77 23.64
C TYR A 75 -40.70 -44.71 22.12
N ASP A 76 -41.94 -45.00 21.70
CA ASP A 76 -42.36 -44.94 20.30
C ASP A 76 -42.31 -43.51 19.73
N GLU A 77 -42.66 -42.49 20.53
CA GLU A 77 -42.56 -41.08 20.13
C GLU A 77 -41.10 -40.65 19.93
N LEU A 78 -40.20 -41.11 20.80
CA LEU A 78 -38.77 -40.85 20.69
C LEU A 78 -38.18 -41.47 19.42
N VAL A 79 -38.58 -42.69 19.06
CA VAL A 79 -38.15 -43.37 17.83
C VAL A 79 -38.56 -42.58 16.59
N LEU A 80 -39.82 -42.14 16.51
CA LEU A 80 -40.31 -41.34 15.38
C LEU A 80 -39.55 -40.02 15.22
N VAL A 81 -39.22 -39.36 16.33
CA VAL A 81 -38.43 -38.13 16.33
C VAL A 81 -37.01 -38.38 15.80
N VAL A 82 -36.36 -39.47 16.23
CA VAL A 82 -35.01 -39.85 15.78
C VAL A 82 -34.98 -40.13 14.27
N GLU A 83 -35.97 -40.85 13.73
CA GLU A 83 -36.07 -41.12 12.29
C GLU A 83 -36.25 -39.84 11.46
N LYS A 84 -37.07 -38.90 11.97
CA LYS A 84 -37.28 -37.60 11.33
C LYS A 84 -36.00 -36.78 11.30
N TYR A 85 -35.26 -36.72 12.41
CA TYR A 85 -33.95 -36.06 12.45
C TYR A 85 -32.93 -36.74 11.54
N GLY A 86 -32.91 -38.08 11.47
CA GLY A 86 -32.07 -38.84 10.55
C GLY A 86 -32.32 -38.46 9.09
N SER A 87 -33.60 -38.31 8.70
CA SER A 87 -34.00 -37.85 7.37
C SER A 87 -33.52 -36.42 7.08
N ILE A 88 -33.65 -35.50 8.05
CA ILE A 88 -33.17 -34.13 7.93
C ILE A 88 -31.64 -34.12 7.77
N ILE A 89 -30.90 -34.85 8.60
CA ILE A 89 -29.44 -34.95 8.54
C ILE A 89 -29.01 -35.49 7.17
N ALA A 90 -29.66 -36.53 6.65
CA ALA A 90 -29.35 -37.08 5.33
C ALA A 90 -29.58 -36.04 4.22
N SER A 91 -30.67 -35.26 4.29
CA SER A 91 -30.96 -34.19 3.34
C SER A 91 -29.92 -33.05 3.40
N LEU A 92 -29.53 -32.65 4.61
CA LEU A 92 -28.50 -31.63 4.83
C LEU A 92 -27.15 -32.10 4.32
N LYS A 93 -26.78 -33.36 4.58
CA LYS A 93 -25.53 -33.94 4.09
C LYS A 93 -25.46 -33.95 2.56
N LYS A 94 -26.58 -34.21 1.87
CA LYS A 94 -26.66 -34.09 0.40
C LYS A 94 -26.48 -32.63 -0.06
N LYS A 95 -27.15 -31.68 0.59
CA LYS A 95 -26.99 -30.25 0.29
C LYS A 95 -25.55 -29.76 0.51
N VAL A 96 -24.92 -30.17 1.60
CA VAL A 96 -23.50 -29.85 1.88
C VAL A 96 -22.60 -30.38 0.76
N LYS A 97 -22.77 -31.63 0.33
CA LYS A 97 -22.00 -32.20 -0.79
C LYS A 97 -22.22 -31.43 -2.10
N SER A 98 -23.45 -30.99 -2.37
CA SER A 98 -23.74 -30.17 -3.56
C SER A 98 -23.05 -28.82 -3.49
N LEU A 99 -23.14 -28.13 -2.35
CA LEU A 99 -22.51 -26.83 -2.15
C LEU A 99 -20.99 -26.91 -2.17
N THR A 100 -20.38 -27.99 -1.67
CA THR A 100 -18.93 -28.17 -1.77
C THR A 100 -18.48 -28.27 -3.22
N ASN A 101 -19.21 -29.02 -4.05
CA ASN A 101 -18.88 -29.15 -5.47
C ASN A 101 -19.03 -27.80 -6.21
N GLU A 102 -20.14 -27.08 -5.99
CA GLU A 102 -20.37 -25.77 -6.60
C GLU A 102 -19.29 -24.75 -6.18
N ASN A 103 -18.82 -24.81 -4.93
CA ASN A 103 -17.77 -23.93 -4.44
C ASN A 103 -16.40 -24.26 -5.06
N ASP A 104 -16.10 -25.54 -5.30
CA ASP A 104 -14.90 -25.97 -6.01
C ASP A 104 -14.92 -25.51 -7.48
N GLU A 105 -16.07 -25.61 -8.16
CA GLU A 105 -16.27 -25.10 -9.52
C GLU A 105 -16.10 -23.58 -9.60
N LEU A 106 -16.71 -22.84 -8.67
CA LEU A 106 -16.55 -21.37 -8.59
C LEU A 106 -15.11 -20.96 -8.31
N LYS A 107 -14.37 -21.74 -7.52
CA LYS A 107 -12.96 -21.48 -7.24
C LYS A 107 -12.12 -21.62 -8.52
N LEU A 108 -12.36 -22.65 -9.33
CA LEU A 108 -11.69 -22.84 -10.61
C LEU A 108 -12.03 -21.72 -11.61
N ALA A 109 -13.31 -21.37 -11.76
CA ALA A 109 -13.73 -20.28 -12.65
C ALA A 109 -13.13 -18.92 -12.24
N LYS A 110 -13.00 -18.66 -10.93
CA LYS A 110 -12.35 -17.44 -10.42
C LYS A 110 -10.87 -17.39 -10.77
N GLU A 111 -10.17 -18.53 -10.70
CA GLU A 111 -8.75 -18.61 -11.04
C GLU A 111 -8.53 -18.42 -12.55
N GLU A 112 -9.36 -19.03 -13.38
CA GLU A 112 -9.33 -18.88 -14.84
C GLU A 112 -9.56 -17.42 -15.27
N THR A 113 -10.61 -16.79 -14.77
CA THR A 113 -10.92 -15.37 -15.06
C THR A 113 -9.82 -14.41 -14.56
N SER A 114 -9.20 -14.71 -13.41
CA SER A 114 -8.07 -13.93 -12.90
C SER A 114 -6.85 -14.00 -13.83
N ASN A 115 -6.54 -15.19 -14.33
CA ASN A 115 -5.40 -15.40 -15.23
C ASN A 115 -5.64 -14.74 -16.60
N GLU A 116 -6.86 -14.82 -17.12
CA GLU A 116 -7.24 -14.21 -18.41
C GLU A 116 -7.05 -12.68 -18.38
N ILE A 117 -7.50 -12.03 -17.30
CA ILE A 117 -7.29 -10.58 -17.09
C ILE A 117 -5.80 -10.23 -17.00
N GLU A 118 -5.00 -11.06 -16.32
CA GLU A 118 -3.56 -10.83 -16.21
C GLU A 118 -2.86 -10.95 -17.57
N VAL A 119 -3.24 -11.92 -18.39
CA VAL A 119 -2.73 -12.10 -19.76
C VAL A 119 -3.06 -10.89 -20.62
N ASP A 120 -4.32 -10.43 -20.64
CA ASP A 120 -4.72 -9.25 -21.42
C ASP A 120 -3.93 -7.98 -21.04
N LEU A 121 -3.67 -7.78 -19.75
CA LEU A 121 -2.87 -6.64 -19.26
C LEU A 121 -1.41 -6.74 -19.71
N LEU A 122 -0.84 -7.95 -19.68
CA LEU A 122 0.53 -8.19 -20.13
C LEU A 122 0.66 -7.99 -21.64
N GLU A 123 -0.28 -8.49 -22.44
CA GLU A 123 -0.28 -8.32 -23.90
C GLU A 123 -0.35 -6.84 -24.30
N ASN A 124 -1.20 -6.05 -23.65
CA ASN A 124 -1.28 -4.61 -23.89
C ASN A 124 0.02 -3.88 -23.55
N LYS A 125 0.66 -4.26 -22.44
CA LYS A 125 1.95 -3.69 -22.03
C LYS A 125 3.07 -4.07 -23.00
N GLU A 126 3.08 -5.32 -23.48
CA GLU A 126 4.03 -5.78 -24.48
C GLU A 126 3.85 -5.01 -25.80
N ALA A 127 2.62 -4.83 -26.28
CA ALA A 127 2.33 -4.05 -27.48
C ALA A 127 2.82 -2.60 -27.38
N TYR A 128 2.63 -1.95 -26.23
CA TYR A 128 3.16 -0.62 -25.97
C TYR A 128 4.68 -0.59 -26.03
N LEU A 129 5.35 -1.50 -25.32
CA LEU A 129 6.81 -1.58 -25.27
C LEU A 129 7.42 -1.91 -26.64
N VAL A 130 6.79 -2.76 -27.45
CA VAL A 130 7.23 -3.06 -28.81
C VAL A 130 7.18 -1.80 -29.69
N LYS A 131 6.12 -1.00 -29.57
CA LYS A 131 5.98 0.25 -30.31
C LYS A 131 7.04 1.27 -29.91
N GLU A 132 7.27 1.45 -28.60
CA GLU A 132 8.29 2.35 -28.07
C GLU A 132 9.70 1.91 -28.51
N ASN A 133 10.03 0.63 -28.41
CA ASN A 133 11.31 0.09 -28.86
C ASN A 133 11.54 0.30 -30.36
N LYS A 134 10.49 0.17 -31.18
CA LYS A 134 10.58 0.47 -32.61
C LYS A 134 10.94 1.93 -32.85
N ASN A 135 10.26 2.86 -32.18
CA ASN A 135 10.54 4.29 -32.31
C ASN A 135 11.97 4.64 -31.87
N LEU A 136 12.40 4.13 -30.71
CA LEU A 136 13.77 4.32 -30.22
C LEU A 136 14.82 3.77 -31.20
N LYS A 137 14.53 2.65 -31.87
CA LYS A 137 15.43 2.08 -32.88
C LYS A 137 15.57 2.99 -34.10
N GLU A 138 14.47 3.58 -34.57
CA GLU A 138 14.47 4.55 -35.67
C GLU A 138 15.26 5.83 -35.30
N GLU A 139 15.07 6.34 -34.07
CA GLU A 139 15.83 7.49 -33.55
C GLU A 139 17.34 7.19 -33.46
N ILE A 140 17.72 6.01 -32.95
CA ILE A 140 19.12 5.58 -32.88
C ILE A 140 19.74 5.51 -34.28
N GLU A 141 19.02 4.99 -35.27
CA GLU A 141 19.51 4.91 -36.64
C GLU A 141 19.71 6.29 -37.27
N ALA A 142 18.76 7.21 -37.05
CA ALA A 142 18.90 8.61 -37.46
C ALA A 142 20.11 9.28 -36.80
N LEU A 143 20.28 9.08 -35.49
CA LEU A 143 21.39 9.65 -34.73
C LEU A 143 22.74 9.08 -35.16
N LYS A 144 22.83 7.77 -35.44
CA LYS A 144 24.04 7.15 -36.00
C LYS A 144 24.42 7.77 -37.33
N LYS A 145 23.43 8.06 -38.20
CA LYS A 145 23.66 8.71 -39.49
C LYS A 145 24.14 10.15 -39.35
N THR A 146 23.66 10.90 -38.35
CA THR A 146 24.16 12.25 -38.08
C THR A 146 25.56 12.21 -37.48
N PHE A 147 25.82 11.25 -36.57
CA PHE A 147 27.11 11.08 -35.94
C PHE A 147 28.21 10.72 -36.94
N SER A 148 27.95 9.82 -37.89
CA SER A 148 28.93 9.48 -38.93
C SER A 148 29.30 10.67 -39.80
N LYS A 149 28.32 11.51 -40.18
CA LYS A 149 28.58 12.77 -40.90
C LYS A 149 29.43 13.73 -40.06
N PHE A 150 29.08 13.90 -38.78
CA PHE A 150 29.81 14.75 -37.86
C PHE A 150 31.27 14.27 -37.70
N SER A 151 31.47 12.97 -37.45
CA SER A 151 32.79 12.35 -37.33
C SER A 151 33.64 12.58 -38.58
N ASN A 152 33.09 12.34 -39.78
CA ASN A 152 33.78 12.61 -41.04
C ASN A 152 34.17 14.08 -41.22
N SER A 153 33.31 15.01 -40.77
CA SER A 153 33.62 16.44 -40.83
C SER A 153 34.68 16.86 -39.82
N SER A 154 34.66 16.25 -38.62
CA SER A 154 35.63 16.50 -37.55
C SER A 154 37.02 16.05 -37.96
N GLU A 155 37.14 14.85 -38.53
CA GLU A 155 38.42 14.31 -39.01
C GLU A 155 39.02 15.20 -40.12
N LYS A 156 38.17 15.67 -41.06
CA LYS A 156 38.62 16.62 -42.09
C LYS A 156 39.12 17.93 -41.49
N LEU A 157 38.45 18.44 -40.46
CA LEU A 157 38.86 19.65 -39.76
C LEU A 157 40.18 19.46 -39.00
N GLU A 158 40.33 18.35 -38.28
CA GLU A 158 41.57 17.99 -37.58
C GLU A 158 42.74 17.86 -38.56
N ASN A 159 42.54 17.21 -39.70
CA ASN A 159 43.54 17.11 -40.76
C ASN A 159 43.95 18.50 -41.28
N LEU A 160 42.98 19.40 -41.50
CA LEU A 160 43.26 20.76 -41.94
C LEU A 160 44.07 21.55 -40.91
N LEU A 161 43.69 21.48 -39.63
CA LEU A 161 44.39 22.15 -38.53
C LEU A 161 45.77 21.56 -38.28
N GLY A 162 45.94 20.24 -38.41
CA GLY A 162 47.23 19.57 -38.32
C GLY A 162 48.20 19.95 -39.44
N MET A 163 47.68 20.35 -40.60
CA MET A 163 48.46 20.87 -41.73
C MET A 163 48.77 22.37 -41.62
N GLN A 164 48.23 23.08 -40.63
CA GLN A 164 48.49 24.51 -40.44
C GLN A 164 49.93 24.73 -40.00
N ARG A 165 50.72 25.47 -40.80
CA ARG A 165 52.08 25.87 -40.42
C ARG A 165 52.05 26.66 -39.12
N CYS A 166 52.96 26.34 -38.21
CA CYS A 166 53.24 27.19 -37.06
C CYS A 166 53.50 28.62 -37.55
N VAL A 167 53.04 29.63 -36.81
CA VAL A 167 53.17 31.06 -37.17
C VAL A 167 54.65 31.48 -37.38
N PHE A 168 55.58 30.62 -36.98
CA PHE A 168 57.04 30.75 -37.12
C PHE A 168 57.63 30.12 -38.39
N ASP A 169 56.90 29.25 -39.12
CA ASP A 169 57.35 28.62 -40.39
C ASP A 169 57.05 29.50 -41.61
N LYS A 170 57.33 30.79 -41.49
CA LYS A 170 57.35 31.71 -42.63
C LYS A 170 58.65 31.47 -43.39
N ALA A 171 58.58 30.61 -44.40
CA ALA A 171 59.54 30.65 -45.50
C ALA A 171 59.25 31.94 -46.29
N ASP A 172 59.82 33.05 -45.83
CA ASP A 172 59.80 34.31 -46.55
C ASP A 172 60.62 34.17 -47.83
N LEU A 173 60.07 34.62 -48.96
CA LEU A 173 60.85 34.94 -50.17
C LEU A 173 61.57 36.29 -49.98
N GLY A 174 62.34 36.43 -48.89
CA GLY A 174 63.06 37.64 -48.53
C GLY A 174 63.80 37.48 -47.19
N TYR A 175 65.09 37.80 -47.17
CA TYR A 175 65.97 37.64 -46.01
C TYR A 175 65.72 38.73 -44.97
N GLU A 176 65.45 38.37 -43.71
CA GLU A 176 65.69 39.27 -42.58
C GLU A 176 66.07 38.51 -41.30
N GLU A 177 67.15 38.97 -40.67
CA GLU A 177 67.87 38.30 -39.59
C GLU A 177 67.06 38.33 -38.27
N MET A 178 67.00 37.18 -37.60
CA MET A 178 66.13 36.89 -36.46
C MET A 178 66.29 37.84 -35.26
N ASN A 179 65.39 38.81 -35.10
CA ASN A 179 65.27 39.63 -33.87
C ASN A 179 64.07 39.29 -32.97
N ASN A 180 63.19 38.36 -33.37
CA ASN A 180 61.95 38.09 -32.65
C ASN A 180 62.10 37.13 -31.46
N VAL A 181 63.17 36.32 -31.39
CA VAL A 181 63.40 35.36 -30.30
C VAL A 181 63.60 36.07 -28.95
N LYS A 182 64.21 37.26 -28.94
CA LYS A 182 64.46 38.03 -27.70
C LYS A 182 63.21 38.64 -27.08
N LEU A 183 62.21 38.99 -27.90
CA LEU A 183 60.98 39.64 -27.43
C LEU A 183 60.07 38.66 -26.66
N TYR A 184 60.02 37.39 -27.07
CA TYR A 184 59.22 36.38 -26.39
C TYR A 184 59.90 35.83 -25.13
N GLN A 185 61.23 35.68 -25.13
CA GLN A 185 61.97 35.29 -23.93
C GLN A 185 61.74 36.29 -22.79
N THR A 186 61.83 37.59 -23.09
CA THR A 186 61.54 38.65 -22.10
C THR A 186 60.10 38.67 -21.62
N PHE A 187 59.14 38.21 -22.43
CA PHE A 187 57.73 38.10 -22.02
C PHE A 187 57.52 36.92 -21.04
N PHE A 188 58.11 35.76 -21.32
CA PHE A 188 58.01 34.59 -20.44
C PHE A 188 58.73 34.83 -19.11
N ASP A 189 59.94 35.41 -19.14
CA ASP A 189 60.71 35.74 -17.94
C ASP A 189 59.96 36.76 -17.05
N ARG A 190 59.26 37.72 -17.66
CA ARG A 190 58.44 38.71 -16.94
C ARG A 190 57.18 38.09 -16.33
N LYS A 191 56.52 37.18 -17.04
CA LYS A 191 55.36 36.44 -16.52
C LYS A 191 55.73 35.58 -15.32
N GLU A 192 56.85 34.85 -15.40
CA GLU A 192 57.33 34.00 -14.32
C GLU A 192 57.70 34.82 -13.06
N LYS A 193 58.31 35.99 -13.23
CA LYS A 193 58.55 36.93 -12.12
C LYS A 193 57.26 37.39 -11.45
N ILE A 194 56.26 37.78 -12.22
CA ILE A 194 54.96 38.24 -11.69
C ILE A 194 54.25 37.12 -10.91
N GLU A 195 54.31 35.89 -11.41
CA GLU A 195 53.71 34.73 -10.73
C GLU A 195 54.42 34.42 -9.40
N LYS A 196 55.76 34.45 -9.37
CA LYS A 196 56.53 34.27 -8.13
C LYS A 196 56.22 35.37 -7.10
N GLU A 197 56.14 36.62 -7.54
CA GLU A 197 55.85 37.76 -6.66
C GLU A 197 54.43 37.70 -6.07
N LYS A 198 53.45 37.19 -6.84
CA LYS A 198 52.08 36.94 -6.34
C LYS A 198 52.04 35.85 -5.29
N VAL A 199 52.81 34.77 -5.49
CA VAL A 199 52.92 33.67 -4.51
C VAL A 199 53.55 34.17 -3.22
N GLU A 200 54.60 35.00 -3.31
CA GLU A 200 55.30 35.54 -2.14
C GLU A 200 54.43 36.53 -1.36
N LYS A 201 53.74 37.46 -2.05
CA LYS A 201 52.74 38.35 -1.42
C LYS A 201 51.57 37.58 -0.78
N GLY A 202 51.17 36.45 -1.37
CA GLY A 202 50.17 35.55 -0.80
C GLY A 202 50.63 34.81 0.45
N LYS A 203 51.93 34.50 0.56
CA LYS A 203 52.53 33.90 1.77
C LYS A 203 52.67 34.92 2.90
N ILE A 204 53.06 36.16 2.59
CA ILE A 204 53.19 37.25 3.58
C ILE A 204 51.82 37.60 4.20
N LYS A 205 50.76 37.64 3.39
CA LYS A 205 49.37 37.85 3.87
C LYS A 205 48.80 36.71 4.73
N LYS A 206 49.44 35.53 4.76
CA LYS A 206 49.02 34.40 5.62
C LYS A 206 49.71 34.41 6.99
N TRP A 207 50.73 35.25 7.17
CA TRP A 207 51.53 35.36 8.39
C TRP A 207 51.37 36.73 9.07
N THR A 208 50.45 37.56 8.59
CA THR A 208 49.93 38.78 9.24
C THR A 208 48.48 38.55 9.60
#